data_AF-A0AAU2U7Q7-F1
#
_entry.id   AF-A0AAU2U7Q7-F1
#
_cell.length_a   1.000
_cell.length_b   1.000
_cell.length_c   1.000
_cell.angle_alpha   90.00
_cell.angle_beta   90.00
_cell.angle_gamma   90.00
#
_symmetry.space_group_name_H-M   'P 1'
#
loop_
_entity.id
_entity.type
_entity.pdbx_description
1 polymer ?
#
loop_
_entity_poly.entity_id
_entity_poly.type
_entity_poly.pdbx_seq_one_letter_code
_entity_poly.pdbx_strand_id
1 'polypeptide(L)'
;MTDRLYLRHSTDKQTNARQLHALGDLLKSGAPKYEDPATSSRVYAISRSGFRQLLDEAAVGDTIRIADAARLFRSTKDVIQIREVLQRRGLHLRIATGAWSGFDLAADDPQTKLFVTMLAGVLEFQRDMISENTKEGVAAAEAAGKTLGRPAALAEDKVADLVDAYAKGAAVKVLARQYNVAPKTIRRVLDAAGARDVGDVLEDLDGVAADVEDQEQALEQPHAIDVPGLLADHLQGTRDTAVHEALHSGRTIRRGQGHSVRVTAPLALHQAALKQCAALAGDGSTPAGRKAYRAYADRIAAATRKK
;
A
#
# COMPACT_ATOMS: atom_id res chain seq x y z
N MET A 1 -3.72 -38.97 -3.85
CA MET A 1 -4.82 -38.14 -3.31
C MET A 1 -4.45 -37.76 -1.90
N THR A 2 -4.07 -36.51 -1.72
CA THR A 2 -3.63 -35.98 -0.42
C THR A 2 -4.56 -34.83 -0.01
N ASP A 3 -4.91 -34.78 1.29
CA ASP A 3 -5.61 -33.63 1.86
C ASP A 3 -4.62 -32.47 2.03
N ARG A 4 -4.99 -31.28 1.56
CA ARG A 4 -4.23 -30.03 1.71
C ARG A 4 -5.05 -28.99 2.41
N LEU A 5 -4.48 -28.35 3.43
CA LEU A 5 -5.22 -27.48 4.33
C LEU A 5 -4.99 -26.02 3.95
N TYR A 6 -6.07 -25.27 3.78
CA TYR A 6 -6.01 -23.84 3.54
C TYR A 6 -6.63 -23.04 4.69
N LEU A 7 -5.86 -22.11 5.26
CA LEU A 7 -6.33 -21.22 6.31
C LEU A 7 -6.11 -19.76 5.91
N ARG A 8 -7.12 -18.92 6.18
CA ARG A 8 -7.00 -17.46 6.09
C ARG A 8 -7.37 -16.86 7.43
N HIS A 9 -6.45 -16.13 8.04
CA HIS A 9 -6.72 -15.48 9.31
C HIS A 9 -6.30 -14.01 9.28
N SER A 10 -7.07 -13.21 10.02
CA SER A 10 -6.67 -11.84 10.36
C SER A 10 -5.55 -11.88 11.41
N THR A 11 -5.04 -10.71 11.81
CA THR A 11 -4.18 -10.56 13.00
C THR A 11 -4.89 -10.89 14.32
N ASP A 12 -6.21 -11.07 14.28
CA ASP A 12 -7.02 -11.48 15.44
C ASP A 12 -6.85 -12.97 15.79
N LYS A 13 -6.42 -13.23 17.04
CA LYS A 13 -6.13 -14.55 17.60
C LYS A 13 -7.37 -15.44 17.70
N GLN A 14 -8.56 -14.89 17.95
CA GLN A 14 -9.78 -15.69 18.18
C GLN A 14 -10.23 -16.42 16.90
N THR A 15 -10.10 -15.74 15.76
CA THR A 15 -10.51 -16.26 14.45
C THR A 15 -9.67 -17.47 13.99
N ASN A 16 -8.44 -17.59 14.49
CA ASN A 16 -7.55 -18.70 14.15
C ASN A 16 -7.95 -20.00 14.88
N ALA A 17 -8.32 -19.89 16.16
CA ALA A 17 -8.67 -21.05 17.00
C ALA A 17 -9.80 -21.91 16.42
N ARG A 18 -10.85 -21.29 15.87
CA ARG A 18 -11.96 -22.02 15.25
C ARG A 18 -11.53 -22.82 14.01
N GLN A 19 -10.67 -22.24 13.18
CA GLN A 19 -10.19 -22.92 11.96
C GLN A 19 -9.28 -24.09 12.32
N LEU A 20 -8.38 -23.88 13.29
CA LEU A 20 -7.51 -24.94 13.81
C LEU A 20 -8.30 -26.07 14.44
N HIS A 21 -9.39 -25.77 15.15
CA HIS A 21 -10.30 -26.79 15.68
C HIS A 21 -10.98 -27.59 14.56
N ALA A 22 -11.57 -26.90 13.57
CA ALA A 22 -12.25 -27.54 12.45
C ALA A 22 -11.32 -28.42 11.59
N LEU A 23 -10.06 -28.03 11.47
CA LEU A 23 -9.04 -28.77 10.71
C LEU A 23 -8.17 -29.66 11.59
N GLY A 24 -8.47 -29.77 12.89
CA GLY A 24 -7.56 -30.33 13.90
C GLY A 24 -7.14 -31.77 13.61
N ASP A 25 -8.06 -32.62 13.17
CA ASP A 25 -7.75 -34.02 12.89
C ASP A 25 -6.89 -34.18 11.64
N LEU A 26 -7.10 -33.34 10.62
CA LEU A 26 -6.28 -33.31 9.41
C LEU A 26 -4.91 -32.67 9.66
N LEU A 27 -4.83 -31.71 10.58
CA LEU A 27 -3.55 -31.14 11.01
C LEU A 27 -2.70 -32.20 11.73
N LYS A 28 -3.32 -33.02 12.58
CA LYS A 28 -2.64 -34.12 13.28
C LYS A 28 -2.18 -35.24 12.33
N SER A 29 -2.84 -35.44 11.19
CA SER A 29 -2.43 -36.43 10.19
C SER A 29 -1.21 -36.01 9.37
N GLY A 30 -0.74 -34.76 9.52
CA GLY A 30 0.42 -34.24 8.80
C GLY A 30 0.09 -33.68 7.41
N ALA A 31 -1.19 -33.38 7.14
CA ALA A 31 -1.60 -32.77 5.89
C ALA A 31 -0.87 -31.42 5.66
N PRO A 32 -0.31 -31.17 4.45
CA PRO A 32 0.35 -29.91 4.13
C PRO A 32 -0.56 -28.71 4.38
N LYS A 33 -0.03 -27.70 5.08
CA LYS A 33 -0.78 -26.51 5.51
C LYS A 33 -0.30 -25.26 4.77
N TYR A 34 -1.25 -24.49 4.25
CA TYR A 34 -1.02 -23.23 3.55
C TYR A 34 -1.84 -22.12 4.20
N GLU A 35 -1.19 -20.98 4.45
CA GLU A 35 -1.77 -19.91 5.25
C GLU A 35 -1.60 -18.55 4.57
N ASP A 36 -2.65 -17.72 4.66
CA ASP A 36 -2.60 -16.31 4.31
C ASP A 36 -2.85 -15.45 5.56
N PRO A 37 -1.79 -15.15 6.34
CA PRO A 37 -1.89 -14.35 7.55
C PRO A 37 -2.15 -12.88 7.22
N ALA A 38 -2.86 -12.19 8.13
CA ALA A 38 -3.19 -10.76 8.01
C ALA A 38 -3.85 -10.37 6.67
N THR A 39 -4.46 -11.34 5.97
CA THR A 39 -4.99 -11.12 4.62
C THR A 39 -6.46 -10.73 4.70
N SER A 40 -6.74 -9.54 4.15
CA SER A 40 -8.09 -9.00 4.09
C SER A 40 -9.05 -9.96 3.39
N SER A 41 -10.27 -10.06 3.91
CA SER A 41 -11.36 -10.76 3.23
C SER A 41 -11.75 -10.13 1.90
N ARG A 42 -11.16 -8.99 1.52
CA ARG A 42 -11.34 -8.31 0.21
C ARG A 42 -10.49 -8.91 -0.91
N VAL A 43 -9.44 -9.65 -0.59
CA VAL A 43 -8.53 -10.21 -1.59
C VAL A 43 -9.12 -11.50 -2.17
N TYR A 44 -9.27 -11.57 -3.49
CA TYR A 44 -9.68 -12.79 -4.22
C TYR A 44 -8.75 -13.95 -3.89
N ALA A 45 -9.29 -15.17 -3.78
CA ALA A 45 -8.51 -16.34 -3.38
C ALA A 45 -7.26 -16.55 -4.27
N ILE A 46 -7.41 -16.41 -5.58
CA ILE A 46 -6.31 -16.60 -6.55
C ILE A 46 -5.17 -15.57 -6.42
N SER A 47 -5.45 -14.42 -5.78
CA SER A 47 -4.47 -13.35 -5.58
C SER A 47 -3.64 -13.54 -4.30
N ARG A 48 -4.00 -14.51 -3.47
CA ARG A 48 -3.33 -14.74 -2.18
C ARG A 48 -2.14 -15.68 -2.35
N SER A 49 -1.03 -15.36 -1.68
CA SER A 49 0.22 -16.08 -1.83
C SER A 49 0.13 -17.52 -1.34
N GLY A 50 -0.48 -17.75 -0.17
CA GLY A 50 -0.62 -19.08 0.41
C GLY A 50 -1.55 -19.96 -0.41
N PHE A 51 -2.68 -19.42 -0.88
CA PHE A 51 -3.57 -20.18 -1.77
C PHE A 51 -2.93 -20.50 -3.12
N ARG A 52 -2.16 -19.57 -3.70
CA ARG A 52 -1.44 -19.82 -4.95
C ARG A 52 -0.38 -20.91 -4.78
N GLN A 53 0.41 -20.85 -3.71
CA GLN A 53 1.36 -21.89 -3.37
C GLN A 53 0.69 -23.26 -3.23
N LEU A 54 -0.47 -23.32 -2.57
CA LEU A 54 -1.26 -24.55 -2.46
C LEU A 54 -1.61 -25.11 -3.84
N LEU A 55 -2.07 -24.25 -4.76
CA LEU A 55 -2.46 -24.68 -6.09
C LEU A 55 -1.26 -25.16 -6.91
N ASP A 56 -0.10 -24.53 -6.75
CA ASP A 56 1.12 -24.85 -7.47
C ASP A 56 1.71 -26.20 -7.02
N GLU A 57 1.56 -26.55 -5.74
CA GLU A 57 2.03 -27.82 -5.20
C GLU A 57 0.99 -28.96 -5.31
N ALA A 58 -0.29 -28.65 -5.53
CA ALA A 58 -1.38 -29.63 -5.60
C ALA A 58 -1.29 -30.51 -6.84
N ALA A 59 -1.46 -31.82 -6.64
CA ALA A 59 -1.51 -32.80 -7.71
C ALA A 59 -2.97 -33.18 -8.05
N VAL A 60 -3.19 -33.72 -9.24
CA VAL A 60 -4.51 -34.20 -9.67
C VAL A 60 -5.06 -35.21 -8.65
N GLY A 61 -6.32 -35.02 -8.24
CA GLY A 61 -7.00 -35.80 -7.23
C GLY A 61 -6.75 -35.35 -5.78
N ASP A 62 -5.91 -34.35 -5.53
CA ASP A 62 -5.77 -33.77 -4.19
C ASP A 62 -7.04 -33.05 -3.75
N THR A 63 -7.29 -33.06 -2.44
CA THR A 63 -8.46 -32.42 -1.83
C THR A 63 -8.05 -31.23 -1.00
N ILE A 64 -8.53 -30.06 -1.36
CA ILE A 64 -8.37 -28.84 -0.60
C ILE A 64 -9.42 -28.82 0.52
N ARG A 65 -8.95 -28.65 1.75
CA ARG A 65 -9.78 -28.62 2.96
C ARG A 65 -9.77 -27.23 3.56
N ILE A 66 -10.97 -26.68 3.74
CA ILE A 66 -11.21 -25.35 4.33
C ILE A 66 -12.12 -25.46 5.54
N ALA A 67 -11.93 -24.60 6.54
CA ALA A 67 -12.81 -24.59 7.72
C ALA A 67 -14.21 -24.06 7.40
N ASP A 68 -14.30 -23.03 6.55
CA ASP A 68 -15.57 -22.45 6.10
C ASP A 68 -15.41 -21.77 4.73
N ALA A 69 -16.52 -21.61 4.00
CA ALA A 69 -16.53 -21.01 2.66
C ALA A 69 -16.10 -19.53 2.66
N ALA A 70 -16.40 -18.78 3.71
CA ALA A 70 -16.04 -17.36 3.86
C ALA A 70 -14.53 -17.13 4.13
N ARG A 71 -13.76 -18.19 4.46
CA ARG A 71 -12.30 -18.13 4.49
C ARG A 71 -11.70 -18.15 3.11
N LEU A 72 -12.28 -18.91 2.20
CA LEU A 72 -11.79 -19.02 0.85
C LEU A 72 -12.36 -17.92 -0.04
N PHE A 73 -13.68 -17.81 -0.14
CA PHE A 73 -14.33 -17.00 -1.17
C PHE A 73 -14.67 -15.57 -0.72
N ARG A 74 -14.47 -14.62 -1.63
CA ARG A 74 -14.84 -13.20 -1.47
C ARG A 74 -16.27 -12.88 -1.90
N SER A 75 -16.73 -13.52 -2.97
CA SER A 75 -17.95 -13.16 -3.72
C SER A 75 -18.42 -14.33 -4.56
N THR A 76 -19.63 -14.28 -5.09
CA THR A 76 -20.13 -15.30 -6.03
C THR A 76 -19.21 -15.50 -7.21
N LYS A 77 -18.65 -14.40 -7.75
CA LYS A 77 -17.65 -14.46 -8.82
C LYS A 77 -16.39 -15.24 -8.42
N ASP A 78 -15.90 -15.03 -7.21
CA ASP A 78 -14.71 -15.74 -6.69
C ASP A 78 -14.99 -17.24 -6.56
N VAL A 79 -16.18 -17.62 -6.10
CA VAL A 79 -16.61 -19.02 -6.01
C VAL A 79 -16.57 -19.69 -7.38
N ILE A 80 -17.19 -19.08 -8.40
CA ILE A 80 -17.26 -19.63 -9.76
C ILE A 80 -15.86 -19.75 -10.36
N GLN A 81 -15.04 -18.70 -10.27
CA GLN A 81 -13.68 -18.71 -10.81
C GLN A 81 -12.80 -19.78 -10.18
N ILE A 82 -12.85 -19.91 -8.85
CA ILE A 82 -12.07 -20.92 -8.14
C ILE A 82 -12.56 -22.32 -8.51
N ARG A 83 -13.88 -22.54 -8.55
CA ARG A 83 -14.45 -23.82 -8.98
C ARG A 83 -13.95 -24.23 -10.36
N GLU A 84 -13.96 -23.33 -11.34
CA GLU A 84 -13.42 -23.62 -12.68
C GLU A 84 -11.94 -24.00 -12.65
N VAL A 85 -11.12 -23.30 -11.86
CA VAL A 85 -9.68 -23.61 -11.72
C VAL A 85 -9.49 -25.00 -11.13
N LEU A 86 -10.23 -25.33 -10.07
CA LEU A 86 -10.12 -26.64 -9.41
C LEU A 86 -10.58 -27.78 -10.32
N GLN A 87 -11.68 -27.58 -11.05
CA GLN A 87 -12.17 -28.55 -12.04
C GLN A 87 -11.15 -28.83 -13.14
N ARG A 88 -10.55 -27.78 -13.72
CA ARG A 88 -9.51 -27.93 -14.76
C ARG A 88 -8.26 -28.64 -14.25
N ARG A 89 -7.93 -28.49 -12.96
CA ARG A 89 -6.79 -29.15 -12.32
C ARG A 89 -7.14 -30.53 -11.73
N GLY A 90 -8.39 -30.98 -11.84
CA GLY A 90 -8.85 -32.23 -11.22
C GLY A 90 -8.70 -32.25 -9.71
N LEU A 91 -8.91 -31.10 -9.05
CA LEU A 91 -8.80 -30.92 -7.61
C LEU A 91 -10.19 -30.92 -6.97
N HIS A 92 -10.28 -31.43 -5.74
CA HIS A 92 -11.49 -31.40 -4.94
C HIS A 92 -11.44 -30.25 -3.93
N LEU A 93 -12.60 -29.73 -3.54
CA LEU A 93 -12.72 -28.71 -2.49
C LEU A 93 -13.81 -29.08 -1.50
N ARG A 94 -13.42 -29.30 -0.25
CA ARG A 94 -14.35 -29.71 0.82
C ARG A 94 -14.22 -28.82 2.04
N ILE A 95 -15.36 -28.55 2.66
CA ILE A 95 -15.42 -27.94 3.98
C ILE A 95 -15.11 -29.04 5.01
N ALA A 96 -14.27 -28.75 6.00
CA ALA A 96 -13.79 -29.77 6.93
C ALA A 96 -14.86 -30.27 7.91
N THR A 97 -15.76 -29.40 8.34
CA THR A 97 -16.75 -29.69 9.40
C THR A 97 -18.11 -29.08 9.10
N GLY A 98 -19.14 -29.60 9.75
CA GLY A 98 -20.51 -29.09 9.67
C GLY A 98 -21.36 -29.80 8.62
N ALA A 99 -22.58 -29.31 8.42
CA ALA A 99 -23.58 -29.95 7.56
C ALA A 99 -23.13 -30.12 6.09
N TRP A 100 -22.09 -29.42 5.68
CA TRP A 100 -21.63 -29.36 4.29
C TRP A 100 -20.31 -30.10 4.05
N SER A 101 -19.77 -30.81 5.05
CA SER A 101 -18.47 -31.47 4.93
C SER A 101 -18.45 -32.64 3.94
N GLY A 102 -19.61 -33.20 3.64
CA GLY A 102 -19.78 -34.26 2.65
C GLY A 102 -19.78 -33.79 1.19
N PHE A 103 -19.90 -32.48 0.94
CA PHE A 103 -19.99 -31.94 -0.41
C PHE A 103 -18.62 -31.54 -0.95
N ASP A 104 -18.32 -31.97 -2.17
CA ASP A 104 -17.21 -31.44 -2.96
C ASP A 104 -17.70 -30.26 -3.80
N LEU A 105 -17.29 -29.05 -3.41
CA LEU A 105 -17.64 -27.81 -4.07
C LEU A 105 -17.08 -27.69 -5.51
N ALA A 106 -16.09 -28.53 -5.86
CA ALA A 106 -15.52 -28.58 -7.20
C ALA A 106 -16.20 -29.63 -8.10
N ALA A 107 -17.05 -30.50 -7.56
CA ALA A 107 -17.70 -31.56 -8.34
C ALA A 107 -18.55 -30.99 -9.49
N ASP A 108 -18.56 -31.67 -10.63
CA ASP A 108 -19.28 -31.25 -11.83
C ASP A 108 -20.66 -31.87 -12.00
N ASP A 109 -21.42 -31.96 -10.91
CA ASP A 109 -22.80 -32.42 -10.94
C ASP A 109 -23.80 -31.26 -10.75
N PRO A 110 -25.05 -31.40 -11.23
CA PRO A 110 -26.08 -30.36 -11.10
C PRO A 110 -26.42 -30.00 -9.65
N GLN A 111 -26.32 -30.94 -8.69
CA GLN A 111 -26.64 -30.70 -7.29
C GLN A 111 -25.59 -29.79 -6.65
N THR A 112 -24.30 -30.06 -6.91
CA THR A 112 -23.20 -29.20 -6.49
C THR A 112 -23.30 -27.81 -7.11
N LYS A 113 -23.62 -27.70 -8.41
CA LYS A 113 -23.81 -26.38 -9.06
C LYS A 113 -24.89 -25.55 -8.38
N LEU A 114 -26.04 -26.16 -8.09
CA LEU A 114 -27.14 -25.50 -7.38
C LEU A 114 -26.72 -25.08 -5.97
N PHE A 115 -26.11 -25.99 -5.23
CA PHE A 115 -25.65 -25.75 -3.86
C PHE A 115 -24.63 -24.61 -3.79
N VAL A 116 -23.62 -24.63 -4.67
CA VAL A 116 -22.60 -23.58 -4.78
C VAL A 116 -23.24 -22.23 -5.07
N THR A 117 -24.24 -22.18 -5.96
CA THR A 117 -24.96 -20.94 -6.29
C THR A 117 -25.76 -20.41 -5.11
N MET A 118 -26.48 -21.27 -4.39
CA MET A 118 -27.20 -20.88 -3.16
C MET A 118 -26.23 -20.38 -2.09
N LEU A 119 -25.13 -21.12 -1.84
CA LEU A 119 -24.10 -20.74 -0.87
C LEU A 119 -23.52 -19.37 -1.20
N ALA A 120 -23.23 -19.11 -2.47
CA ALA A 120 -22.72 -17.85 -2.94
C ALA A 120 -23.69 -16.69 -2.66
N GLY A 121 -24.99 -16.89 -2.93
CA GLY A 121 -26.05 -15.93 -2.59
C GLY A 121 -26.17 -15.68 -1.08
N VAL A 122 -26.08 -16.71 -0.24
CA VAL A 122 -26.08 -16.57 1.22
C VAL A 122 -24.87 -15.77 1.72
N LEU A 123 -23.69 -16.03 1.15
CA LEU A 123 -22.46 -15.29 1.50
C LEU A 123 -22.56 -13.80 1.12
N GLU A 124 -23.18 -13.48 -0.03
CA GLU A 124 -23.43 -12.09 -0.44
C GLU A 124 -24.45 -11.41 0.48
N PHE A 125 -25.56 -12.08 0.77
CA PHE A 125 -26.57 -11.58 1.70
C PHE A 125 -25.98 -11.24 3.07
N GLN A 126 -25.19 -12.14 3.68
CA GLN A 126 -24.56 -11.90 4.97
C GLN A 126 -23.62 -10.69 4.95
N ARG A 127 -22.86 -10.52 3.87
CA ARG A 127 -21.94 -9.40 3.72
C ARG A 127 -22.69 -8.08 3.61
N ASP A 128 -23.74 -8.07 2.81
CA ASP A 128 -24.53 -6.86 2.56
C ASP A 128 -25.26 -6.45 3.85
N MET A 129 -25.75 -7.42 4.63
CA MET A 129 -26.30 -7.19 5.97
C MET A 129 -25.30 -6.60 6.97
N ILE A 130 -24.05 -7.05 6.97
CA ILE A 130 -23.00 -6.43 7.80
C ILE A 130 -22.79 -4.96 7.39
N SER A 131 -22.81 -4.68 6.08
CA SER A 131 -22.67 -3.32 5.59
C SER A 131 -23.86 -2.44 5.97
N GLU A 132 -25.07 -2.99 5.93
CA GLU A 132 -26.30 -2.29 6.32
C GLU A 132 -26.29 -1.93 7.81
N ASN A 133 -26.04 -2.91 8.68
CA ASN A 133 -25.91 -2.68 10.13
C ASN A 133 -24.83 -1.64 10.47
N THR A 134 -23.74 -1.61 9.69
CA THR A 134 -22.68 -0.59 9.88
C THR A 134 -23.18 0.81 9.53
N LYS A 135 -23.94 0.96 8.43
CA LYS A 135 -24.53 2.23 8.02
C LYS A 135 -25.57 2.71 9.02
N GLU A 136 -26.41 1.81 9.52
CA GLU A 136 -27.38 2.11 10.58
C GLU A 136 -26.67 2.56 11.87
N GLY A 137 -25.60 1.87 12.27
CA GLY A 137 -24.80 2.25 13.43
C GLY A 137 -24.12 3.62 13.28
N VAL A 138 -23.64 3.94 12.08
CA VAL A 138 -23.11 5.26 11.72
C VAL A 138 -24.20 6.33 11.81
N ALA A 139 -25.36 6.10 11.19
CA ALA A 139 -26.49 7.03 11.24
C ALA A 139 -26.98 7.27 12.68
N ALA A 140 -27.06 6.21 13.50
CA ALA A 140 -27.41 6.32 14.91
C ALA A 140 -26.37 7.12 15.71
N ALA A 141 -25.08 6.97 15.41
CA ALA A 141 -24.02 7.75 16.04
C ALA A 141 -24.08 9.24 15.64
N GLU A 142 -24.36 9.54 14.37
CA GLU A 142 -24.59 10.91 13.89
C GLU A 142 -25.81 11.54 14.57
N ALA A 143 -26.93 10.81 14.66
CA ALA A 143 -28.14 11.27 15.35
C ALA A 143 -27.92 11.51 16.85
N ALA A 144 -27.00 10.76 17.48
CA ALA A 144 -26.57 10.96 18.86
C ALA A 144 -25.54 12.10 19.04
N GLY A 145 -25.24 12.87 17.97
CA GLY A 145 -24.31 13.99 18.00
C GLY A 145 -22.85 13.60 18.10
N LYS A 146 -22.48 12.34 17.85
CA LYS A 146 -21.07 11.93 17.85
C LYS A 146 -20.38 12.41 16.58
N THR A 147 -19.28 13.14 16.73
CA THR A 147 -18.41 13.49 15.59
C THR A 147 -17.74 12.23 15.05
N LEU A 148 -18.09 11.85 13.82
CA LEU A 148 -17.49 10.70 13.13
C LEU A 148 -16.29 11.12 12.27
N GLY A 149 -15.39 10.17 12.02
CA GLY A 149 -14.23 10.37 11.14
C GLY A 149 -12.95 10.76 11.87
N ARG A 150 -11.97 11.25 11.11
CA ARG A 150 -10.67 11.65 11.65
C ARG A 150 -10.84 12.96 12.44
N PRO A 151 -10.32 13.06 13.69
CA PRO A 151 -10.33 14.31 14.43
C PRO A 151 -9.72 15.46 13.63
N ALA A 152 -10.22 16.67 13.85
CA ALA A 152 -9.64 17.87 13.25
C ALA A 152 -8.15 17.97 13.62
N ALA A 153 -7.32 18.38 12.66
CA ALA A 153 -5.88 18.52 12.86
C ALA A 153 -5.52 19.70 13.78
N LEU A 154 -6.45 20.64 13.96
CA LEU A 154 -6.34 21.80 14.83
C LEU A 154 -7.57 21.83 15.73
N ALA A 155 -7.33 22.16 17.00
CA ALA A 155 -8.41 22.39 17.96
C ALA A 155 -9.08 23.75 17.66
N GLU A 156 -10.35 23.88 18.02
CA GLU A 156 -11.18 25.05 17.67
C GLU A 156 -10.64 26.36 18.24
N ASP A 157 -10.05 26.32 19.43
CA ASP A 157 -9.35 27.44 20.08
C ASP A 157 -8.22 28.00 19.21
N LYS A 158 -7.47 27.13 18.55
CA LYS A 158 -6.35 27.50 17.67
C LYS A 158 -6.78 28.02 16.30
N VAL A 159 -8.03 27.77 15.90
CA VAL A 159 -8.56 28.26 14.62
C VAL A 159 -8.75 29.78 14.67
N ALA A 160 -9.24 30.32 15.78
CA ALA A 160 -9.42 31.76 15.95
C ALA A 160 -8.08 32.51 15.86
N ASP A 161 -7.07 32.05 16.59
CA ASP A 161 -5.71 32.63 16.57
C ASP A 161 -5.08 32.56 15.17
N LEU A 162 -5.31 31.46 14.46
CA LEU A 162 -4.80 31.25 13.11
C LEU A 162 -5.46 32.20 12.11
N VAL A 163 -6.77 32.39 12.19
CA VAL A 163 -7.53 33.32 11.33
C VAL A 163 -7.10 34.77 11.59
N ASP A 164 -6.94 35.15 12.85
CA ASP A 164 -6.46 36.48 13.24
C ASP A 164 -5.01 36.73 12.77
N ALA A 165 -4.13 35.75 12.93
CA ALA A 165 -2.76 35.84 12.42
C ALA A 165 -2.73 35.98 10.89
N TYR A 166 -3.58 35.25 10.17
CA TYR A 166 -3.72 35.38 8.72
C TYR A 166 -4.23 36.76 8.31
N ALA A 167 -5.25 37.29 8.98
CA ALA A 167 -5.79 38.63 8.74
C ALA A 167 -4.75 39.74 8.99
N LYS A 168 -3.77 39.48 9.87
CA LYS A 168 -2.61 40.36 10.11
C LYS A 168 -1.49 40.22 9.07
N GLY A 169 -1.68 39.41 8.03
CA GLY A 169 -0.75 39.23 6.92
C GLY A 169 0.21 38.05 7.07
N ALA A 170 0.00 37.13 8.02
CA ALA A 170 0.87 35.96 8.16
C ALA A 170 0.72 35.00 6.99
N ALA A 171 1.83 34.68 6.32
CA ALA A 171 1.82 33.74 5.20
C ALA A 171 1.42 32.32 5.64
N VAL A 172 0.60 31.65 4.82
CA VAL A 172 0.10 30.27 5.04
C VAL A 172 1.23 29.27 5.36
N LYS A 173 2.41 29.41 4.72
CA LYS A 173 3.57 28.54 4.97
C LYS A 173 4.17 28.72 6.37
N VAL A 174 4.14 29.93 6.91
CA VAL A 174 4.63 30.24 8.25
C VAL A 174 3.68 29.63 9.29
N LEU A 175 2.38 29.86 9.12
CA LEU A 175 1.34 29.26 9.96
C LEU A 175 1.41 27.72 9.94
N ALA A 176 1.62 27.11 8.77
CA ALA A 176 1.76 25.66 8.63
C ALA A 176 2.91 25.10 9.49
N ARG A 177 4.06 25.78 9.52
CA ARG A 177 5.21 25.41 10.36
C ARG A 177 4.92 25.61 11.84
N GLN A 178 4.33 26.73 12.21
CA GLN A 178 3.99 27.08 13.60
C GLN A 178 3.04 26.03 14.22
N TYR A 179 2.03 25.60 13.46
CA TYR A 179 1.05 24.63 13.92
C TYR A 179 1.42 23.17 13.60
N ASN A 180 2.59 22.93 13.00
CA ASN A 180 3.08 21.61 12.58
C ASN A 180 2.07 20.80 11.75
N VAL A 181 1.43 21.46 10.78
CA VAL A 181 0.46 20.86 9.86
C VAL A 181 0.83 21.20 8.41
N ALA A 182 0.31 20.43 7.46
CA ALA A 182 0.52 20.74 6.05
C ALA A 182 -0.11 22.11 5.69
N PRO A 183 0.50 22.91 4.78
CA PRO A 183 -0.10 24.17 4.30
C PRO A 183 -1.52 24.01 3.75
N LYS A 184 -1.82 22.86 3.14
CA LYS A 184 -3.16 22.51 2.68
C LYS A 184 -4.18 22.44 3.84
N THR A 185 -3.75 22.00 5.02
CA THR A 185 -4.60 21.98 6.21
C THR A 185 -4.93 23.39 6.67
N ILE A 186 -3.95 24.31 6.65
CA ILE A 186 -4.15 25.73 6.99
C ILE A 186 -5.13 26.37 6.01
N ARG A 187 -4.90 26.23 4.69
CA ARG A 187 -5.81 26.75 3.66
C ARG A 187 -7.24 26.26 3.85
N ARG A 188 -7.43 24.95 4.03
CA ARG A 188 -8.75 24.36 4.27
C ARG A 188 -9.43 24.94 5.51
N VAL A 189 -8.68 25.25 6.57
CA VAL A 189 -9.21 25.86 7.79
C VAL A 189 -9.60 27.33 7.53
N LEU A 190 -8.77 28.08 6.82
CA LEU A 190 -9.06 29.47 6.44
C LEU A 190 -10.26 29.58 5.49
N ASP A 191 -10.33 28.71 4.48
CA ASP A 191 -11.45 28.64 3.53
C ASP A 191 -12.77 28.31 4.26
N ALA A 192 -12.73 27.35 5.19
CA ALA A 192 -13.90 26.99 6.01
C ALA A 192 -14.32 28.11 6.97
N ALA A 193 -13.37 28.96 7.41
CA ALA A 193 -13.63 30.14 8.22
C ALA A 193 -14.04 31.38 7.39
N GLY A 194 -14.04 31.28 6.05
CA GLY A 194 -14.31 32.42 5.17
C GLY A 194 -13.27 33.53 5.24
N ALA A 195 -12.06 33.23 5.75
CA ALA A 195 -10.99 34.19 5.96
C ALA A 195 -10.19 34.52 4.69
N ARG A 196 -10.39 33.74 3.63
CA ARG A 196 -9.75 33.92 2.33
C ARG A 196 -10.75 34.41 1.31
N ASP A 197 -10.37 35.43 0.56
CA ASP A 197 -11.21 35.97 -0.50
C ASP A 197 -10.93 35.33 -1.87
N VAL A 198 -11.68 35.74 -2.89
CA VAL A 198 -11.50 35.23 -4.26
C VAL A 198 -10.12 35.61 -4.81
N GLY A 199 -9.56 36.74 -4.40
CA GLY A 199 -8.20 37.16 -4.74
C GLY A 199 -7.14 36.21 -4.18
N ASP A 200 -7.21 35.89 -2.89
CA ASP A 200 -6.31 34.93 -2.22
C ASP A 200 -6.34 33.54 -2.86
N VAL A 201 -7.51 33.13 -3.38
CA VAL A 201 -7.69 31.84 -4.05
C VAL A 201 -7.14 31.89 -5.47
N LEU A 202 -7.31 33.00 -6.18
CA LEU A 202 -6.77 33.20 -7.53
C LEU A 202 -5.24 33.34 -7.51
N GLU A 203 -4.66 34.05 -6.54
CA GLU A 203 -3.20 34.16 -6.36
C GLU A 203 -2.54 32.77 -6.16
N ASP A 204 -3.21 31.89 -5.40
CA ASP A 204 -2.76 30.51 -5.19
C ASP A 204 -2.87 29.64 -6.47
N LEU A 205 -3.79 29.95 -7.39
CA LEU A 205 -4.01 29.23 -8.66
C LEU A 205 -3.10 29.73 -9.78
N ASP A 206 -2.87 31.04 -9.84
CA ASP A 206 -2.00 31.69 -10.82
C ASP A 206 -0.51 31.52 -10.48
N GLY A 207 -0.19 30.95 -9.31
CA GLY A 207 1.17 30.63 -8.91
C GLY A 207 2.02 31.86 -8.60
N VAL A 208 1.41 33.05 -8.57
CA VAL A 208 2.05 34.29 -8.13
C VAL A 208 1.93 34.32 -6.62
N ALA A 209 2.83 33.59 -5.95
CA ALA A 209 3.18 33.98 -4.60
C ALA A 209 3.54 35.47 -4.65
N ALA A 210 2.89 36.29 -3.82
CA ALA A 210 3.38 37.63 -3.54
C ALA A 210 4.83 37.49 -3.07
N ASP A 211 5.75 37.69 -4.01
CA ASP A 211 7.16 37.92 -3.81
C ASP A 211 7.27 39.28 -3.11
N VAL A 212 7.00 39.29 -1.79
CA VAL A 212 7.64 40.28 -0.93
C VAL A 212 9.11 39.91 -0.95
N GLU A 213 9.87 40.77 -1.61
CA GLU A 213 11.30 40.71 -1.79
C GLU A 213 12.03 40.50 -0.46
N ASP A 214 12.31 39.25 -0.12
CA ASP A 214 13.50 38.89 0.64
C ASP A 214 14.42 38.13 -0.32
N GLN A 215 15.27 38.88 -1.01
CA GLN A 215 16.46 38.33 -1.63
C GLN A 215 17.40 37.84 -0.53
N GLU A 216 17.25 36.58 -0.12
CA GLU A 216 18.36 35.83 0.47
C GLU A 216 18.18 34.32 0.20
N GLN A 217 18.83 33.90 -0.89
CA GLN A 217 19.24 32.52 -1.21
C GLN A 217 18.16 31.45 -1.10
N ALA A 218 17.58 31.10 -2.25
CA ALA A 218 16.88 29.83 -2.44
C ALA A 218 17.84 28.65 -2.20
N LEU A 219 17.99 28.25 -0.94
CA LEU A 219 18.58 26.98 -0.56
C LEU A 219 17.66 25.89 -1.09
N GLU A 220 17.98 25.32 -2.25
CA GLU A 220 17.41 24.05 -2.70
C GLU A 220 17.48 23.07 -1.53
N GLN A 221 16.32 22.72 -0.97
CA GLN A 221 16.28 21.78 0.16
C GLN A 221 17.09 20.53 -0.21
N PRO A 222 18.11 20.15 0.59
CA PRO A 222 18.98 19.06 0.24
C PRO A 222 18.20 17.74 0.36
N HIS A 223 18.33 16.89 -0.66
CA HIS A 223 17.68 15.58 -0.71
C HIS A 223 18.71 14.51 -0.39
N ALA A 224 18.38 13.60 0.52
CA ALA A 224 19.21 12.42 0.79
C ALA A 224 18.88 11.30 -0.22
N ILE A 225 19.73 11.12 -1.23
CA ILE A 225 19.55 10.11 -2.28
C ILE A 225 20.72 9.12 -2.26
N ASP A 226 20.40 7.83 -2.29
CA ASP A 226 21.41 6.77 -2.39
C ASP A 226 21.91 6.68 -3.85
N VAL A 227 23.18 6.97 -4.08
CA VAL A 227 23.90 6.76 -5.34
C VAL A 227 24.39 5.30 -5.39
N PRO A 228 24.02 4.50 -6.40
CA PRO A 228 24.57 3.13 -6.56
C PRO A 228 26.09 3.13 -6.69
N GLY A 229 26.77 2.15 -6.07
CA GLY A 229 28.23 2.08 -6.01
C GLY A 229 28.92 2.17 -7.38
N LEU A 230 28.41 1.46 -8.39
CA LEU A 230 28.95 1.56 -9.76
C LEU A 230 28.94 2.99 -10.34
N LEU A 231 27.94 3.81 -9.98
CA LEU A 231 27.90 5.22 -10.39
C LEU A 231 28.81 6.06 -9.49
N ALA A 232 28.83 5.78 -8.18
CA ALA A 232 29.70 6.49 -7.24
C ALA A 232 31.19 6.31 -7.62
N ASP A 233 31.60 5.08 -7.96
CA ASP A 233 32.96 4.75 -8.42
C ASP A 233 33.28 5.45 -9.75
N HIS A 234 32.32 5.51 -10.69
CA HIS A 234 32.50 6.25 -11.94
C HIS A 234 32.65 7.76 -11.71
N LEU A 235 31.93 8.31 -10.74
CA LEU A 235 31.94 9.73 -10.41
C LEU A 235 33.16 10.15 -9.57
N GLN A 236 33.96 9.22 -9.02
CA GLN A 236 35.21 9.56 -8.34
C GLN A 236 36.22 10.24 -9.29
N GLY A 237 36.15 9.96 -10.60
CA GLY A 237 37.03 10.56 -11.61
C GLY A 237 36.49 11.88 -12.21
N THR A 238 35.41 12.43 -11.68
CA THR A 238 34.81 13.65 -12.25
C THR A 238 35.66 14.90 -11.98
N ARG A 239 35.64 15.85 -12.91
CA ARG A 239 36.24 17.20 -12.73
C ARG A 239 35.29 18.18 -12.03
N ASP A 240 34.05 17.77 -11.80
CA ASP A 240 33.06 18.54 -11.07
C ASP A 240 33.31 18.44 -9.56
N THR A 241 33.94 19.48 -9.01
CA THR A 241 34.35 19.52 -7.60
C THR A 241 33.16 19.40 -6.65
N ALA A 242 31.99 19.93 -7.02
CA ALA A 242 30.79 19.88 -6.19
C ALA A 242 30.22 18.44 -6.10
N VAL A 243 30.19 17.71 -7.21
CA VAL A 243 29.77 16.29 -7.22
C VAL A 243 30.77 15.42 -6.47
N HIS A 244 32.07 15.66 -6.64
CA HIS A 244 33.12 14.94 -5.94
C HIS A 244 33.03 15.15 -4.42
N GLU A 245 32.88 16.39 -3.96
CA GLU A 245 32.75 16.73 -2.54
C GLU A 245 31.47 16.15 -1.92
N ALA A 246 30.35 16.18 -2.64
CA ALA A 246 29.08 15.59 -2.19
C ALA A 246 29.16 14.06 -2.03
N LEU A 247 29.93 13.37 -2.89
CA LEU A 247 30.18 11.94 -2.77
C LEU A 247 31.13 11.61 -1.62
N HIS A 248 32.19 12.41 -1.45
CA HIS A 248 33.17 12.23 -0.38
C HIS A 248 32.57 12.49 1.02
N SER A 249 31.68 13.47 1.13
CA SER A 249 30.92 13.75 2.36
C SER A 249 29.76 12.77 2.60
N GLY A 250 29.40 11.98 1.58
CA GLY A 250 28.32 11.00 1.65
C GLY A 250 28.65 9.78 2.50
N ARG A 251 27.62 9.15 3.08
CA ARG A 251 27.79 7.95 3.91
C ARG A 251 27.66 6.68 3.08
N THR A 252 28.70 5.86 3.03
CA THR A 252 28.67 4.56 2.36
C THR A 252 27.84 3.54 3.14
N ILE A 253 26.86 2.93 2.47
CA ILE A 253 25.96 1.89 2.98
C ILE A 253 26.22 0.60 2.21
N ARG A 254 26.63 -0.47 2.91
CA ARG A 254 26.82 -1.79 2.29
C ARG A 254 25.48 -2.51 2.09
N ARG A 255 25.30 -3.12 0.92
CA ARG A 255 24.12 -3.91 0.54
C ARG A 255 24.57 -5.21 -0.13
N GLY A 256 24.79 -6.26 0.66
CA GLY A 256 25.31 -7.55 0.18
C GLY A 256 26.72 -7.40 -0.42
N GLN A 257 26.91 -7.89 -1.64
CA GLN A 257 28.17 -7.74 -2.40
C GLN A 257 28.36 -6.33 -3.02
N GLY A 258 27.36 -5.44 -2.90
CA GLY A 258 27.42 -4.09 -3.44
C GLY A 258 27.39 -3.00 -2.36
N HIS A 259 27.58 -1.75 -2.77
CA HIS A 259 27.47 -0.60 -1.89
C HIS A 259 26.66 0.53 -2.56
N SER A 260 26.21 1.49 -1.76
CA SER A 260 25.63 2.75 -2.21
C SER A 260 26.11 3.89 -1.33
N VAL A 261 26.34 5.06 -1.89
CA VAL A 261 26.71 6.26 -1.14
C VAL A 261 25.47 7.11 -0.93
N ARG A 262 25.08 7.35 0.32
CA ARG A 262 23.99 8.27 0.64
C ARG A 262 24.53 9.69 0.59
N VAL A 263 24.09 10.45 -0.42
CA VAL A 263 24.49 11.83 -0.65
C VAL A 263 23.31 12.74 -0.31
N THR A 264 23.57 13.77 0.50
CA THR A 264 22.57 14.78 0.89
C THR A 264 22.94 16.08 0.19
N ALA A 265 22.30 16.36 -0.95
CA ALA A 265 22.65 17.50 -1.78
C ALA A 265 21.42 18.11 -2.48
N PRO A 266 21.53 19.35 -3.00
CA PRO A 266 20.54 19.94 -3.88
C PRO A 266 20.17 19.01 -5.05
N LEU A 267 18.92 19.07 -5.51
CA LEU A 267 18.44 18.17 -6.57
C LEU A 267 19.18 18.44 -7.89
N ALA A 268 19.55 19.71 -8.14
CA ALA A 268 20.37 20.10 -9.27
C ALA A 268 21.71 19.35 -9.32
N LEU A 269 22.34 19.14 -8.16
CA LEU A 269 23.62 18.42 -8.03
C LEU A 269 23.43 16.92 -8.32
N HIS A 270 22.35 16.31 -7.85
CA HIS A 270 22.02 14.93 -8.18
C HIS A 270 21.76 14.73 -9.69
N GLN A 271 21.07 15.69 -10.32
CA GLN A 271 20.83 15.67 -11.77
C GLN A 271 22.12 15.87 -12.57
N ALA A 272 23.02 16.75 -12.13
CA ALA A 272 24.35 16.93 -12.73
C ALA A 272 25.17 15.63 -12.65
N ALA A 273 25.20 14.99 -11.48
CA ALA A 273 25.85 13.70 -11.28
C ALA A 273 25.27 12.59 -12.19
N LEU A 274 23.93 12.55 -12.34
CA LEU A 274 23.29 11.59 -13.25
C LEU A 274 23.68 11.83 -14.71
N LYS A 275 23.73 13.09 -15.17
CA LYS A 275 24.15 13.44 -16.54
C LYS A 275 25.58 12.99 -16.83
N GLN A 276 26.49 13.09 -15.87
CA GLN A 276 27.87 12.62 -16.00
C GLN A 276 27.96 11.09 -16.15
N CYS A 277 27.00 10.36 -15.58
CA CYS A 277 26.89 8.91 -15.72
C CYS A 277 26.20 8.44 -17.02
N ALA A 278 25.83 9.33 -17.96
CA ALA A 278 25.06 8.96 -19.15
C ALA A 278 25.75 7.90 -20.03
N ALA A 279 27.10 7.85 -20.04
CA ALA A 279 27.86 6.82 -20.74
C ALA A 279 27.53 5.38 -20.26
N LEU A 280 27.10 5.23 -19.00
CA LEU A 280 26.74 3.95 -18.42
C LEU A 280 25.30 3.50 -18.77
N ALA A 281 24.51 4.38 -19.40
CA ALA A 281 23.14 4.10 -19.83
C ALA A 281 23.03 3.45 -21.22
N GLY A 282 24.08 3.58 -22.06
CA GLY A 282 24.08 3.11 -23.45
C GLY A 282 24.25 1.60 -23.63
N ASP A 283 23.94 1.08 -24.82
CA ASP A 283 23.96 -0.37 -25.12
C ASP A 283 25.36 -1.02 -25.11
N GLY A 284 26.42 -0.22 -25.17
CA GLY A 284 27.80 -0.67 -24.95
C GLY A 284 28.21 -0.82 -23.47
N SER A 285 27.33 -0.47 -22.52
CA SER A 285 27.58 -0.56 -21.08
C SER A 285 27.13 -1.91 -20.50
N THR A 286 27.77 -2.32 -19.39
CA THR A 286 27.41 -3.57 -18.71
C THR A 286 25.94 -3.55 -18.26
N PRO A 287 25.25 -4.71 -18.24
CA PRO A 287 23.88 -4.80 -17.72
C PRO A 287 23.74 -4.23 -16.30
N ALA A 288 24.78 -4.38 -15.47
CA ALA A 288 24.84 -3.82 -14.12
C ALA A 288 24.91 -2.28 -14.13
N GLY A 289 25.71 -1.68 -15.02
CA GLY A 289 25.80 -0.22 -15.21
C GLY A 289 24.47 0.40 -15.64
N ARG A 290 23.79 -0.21 -16.63
CA ARG A 290 22.46 0.23 -17.08
C ARG A 290 21.41 0.16 -15.97
N LYS A 291 21.43 -0.91 -15.18
CA LYS A 291 20.54 -1.07 -14.02
C LYS A 291 20.83 -0.02 -12.94
N ALA A 292 22.11 0.28 -12.68
CA ALA A 292 22.52 1.29 -11.71
C ALA A 292 22.07 2.70 -12.14
N TYR A 293 22.27 3.05 -13.41
CA TYR A 293 21.82 4.33 -13.99
C TYR A 293 20.31 4.52 -13.83
N ARG A 294 19.50 3.52 -14.25
CA ARG A 294 18.03 3.57 -14.10
C ARG A 294 17.61 3.72 -12.64
N ALA A 295 18.21 2.92 -11.75
CA ALA A 295 17.90 2.99 -10.33
C ALA A 295 18.20 4.36 -9.71
N TYR A 296 19.24 5.06 -10.16
CA TYR A 296 19.55 6.41 -9.68
C TYR A 296 18.60 7.46 -10.28
N ALA A 297 18.30 7.37 -11.58
CA ALA A 297 17.33 8.22 -12.25
C ALA A 297 15.93 8.13 -11.61
N ASP A 298 15.48 6.90 -11.29
CA ASP A 298 14.19 6.66 -10.64
C ASP A 298 14.13 7.30 -9.24
N ARG A 299 15.23 7.26 -8.48
CA ARG A 299 15.33 7.88 -7.16
C ARG A 299 15.27 9.41 -7.25
N ILE A 300 15.95 10.01 -8.22
CA ILE A 300 15.90 11.46 -8.49
C ILE A 300 14.48 11.86 -8.91
N ALA A 301 13.84 11.11 -9.81
CA ALA A 301 12.46 11.37 -10.23
C ALA A 301 11.44 11.20 -9.10
N ALA A 302 11.68 10.27 -8.17
CA ALA A 302 10.85 10.11 -6.96
C ALA A 302 11.05 11.27 -5.96
N ALA A 303 12.27 11.80 -5.83
CA ALA A 303 12.55 12.98 -5.03
C ALA A 303 11.92 14.24 -5.62
N THR A 304 11.92 14.37 -6.95
CA THR A 304 11.33 15.51 -7.68
C THR A 304 9.81 15.59 -7.49
N ARG A 305 9.11 14.44 -7.43
CA ARG A 305 7.64 14.36 -7.26
C ARG A 305 7.15 14.57 -5.83
N LYS A 306 8.06 14.71 -4.86
CA LYS A 306 7.74 14.96 -3.44
C LYS A 306 7.74 16.45 -3.05
N LYS A 307 8.06 17.34 -3.99
CA LYS A 307 7.81 18.79 -3.89
C LYS A 307 6.38 19.07 -4.33
#